data_AF-A0A530B2C2-F1
#
_entry.id   AF-A0A530B2C2-F1
#
_cell.length_a   1.000
_cell.length_b   1.000
_cell.length_c   1.000
_cell.angle_alpha   90.00
_cell.angle_beta   90.00
_cell.angle_gamma   90.00
#
_symmetry.space_group_name_H-M   'P 1'
#
loop_
_entity.id
_entity.type
_entity.pdbx_description
1 polymer ?
#
loop_
_entity_poly.entity_id
_entity_poly.type
_entity_poly.pdbx_seq_one_letter_code
_entity_poly.pdbx_strand_id
1 'polypeptide(L)'
;MSVELQQGISTPRIPAGLGGLLPALILIGLFFVVPVLALLLRSITEPAAGLQNYAALLGDGTYARVFFNTFLVAFVVTIVTVLVAFPVAWMLAIMPPGLASILFGIIVLSMWTNLLTRTYAWMVLL
;
A
#
# COMPACT_ATOMS: atom_id res chain seq x y z
N MET A 1 15.98 -34.67 43.23
CA MET A 1 15.63 -35.32 41.95
C MET A 1 14.80 -34.36 41.10
N SER A 2 15.34 -33.17 40.83
CA SER A 2 14.61 -32.05 40.19
C SER A 2 15.54 -31.14 39.36
N VAL A 3 16.72 -31.64 38.96
CA VAL A 3 17.79 -30.81 38.36
C VAL A 3 18.00 -31.07 36.85
N GLU A 4 17.24 -31.98 36.22
CA GLU A 4 17.48 -32.34 34.80
C GLU A 4 16.49 -31.76 33.77
N LEU A 5 15.46 -31.00 34.17
CA LEU A 5 14.41 -30.55 33.23
C LEU A 5 14.65 -29.19 32.54
N GLN A 6 15.87 -28.66 32.58
CA GLN A 6 16.16 -27.34 32.01
C GLN A 6 17.31 -27.30 31.00
N GLN A 7 17.66 -28.45 30.42
CA GLN A 7 18.66 -28.52 29.35
C GLN A 7 18.00 -28.61 27.98
N GLY A 8 18.13 -27.51 27.22
CA GLY A 8 18.49 -27.64 25.81
C GLY A 8 17.38 -27.61 24.76
N ILE A 9 16.39 -26.70 24.86
CA ILE A 9 15.79 -26.15 23.63
C ILE A 9 16.53 -24.86 23.29
N SER A 10 17.79 -25.03 22.87
CA SER A 10 18.52 -23.98 22.18
C SER A 10 17.85 -23.77 20.83
N THR A 11 16.88 -22.87 20.77
CA THR A 11 16.38 -22.39 19.48
C THR A 11 17.58 -21.87 18.70
N PRO A 12 17.85 -22.37 17.47
CA PRO A 12 18.94 -21.84 16.68
C PRO A 12 18.63 -20.37 16.44
N ARG A 13 19.34 -19.49 17.13
CA ARG A 13 19.35 -18.06 16.86
C ARG A 13 20.05 -17.90 15.53
N ILE A 14 19.30 -17.99 14.43
CA ILE A 14 19.80 -17.63 13.10
C ILE A 14 20.31 -16.20 13.25
N PRO A 15 21.62 -15.94 13.14
CA PRO A 15 22.08 -14.57 13.05
C PRO A 15 21.56 -14.08 11.72
N ALA A 16 20.47 -13.31 11.74
CA ALA A 16 19.90 -12.67 10.57
C ALA A 16 20.86 -11.55 10.12
N GLY A 17 22.03 -11.93 9.63
CA GLY A 17 22.85 -11.06 8.80
C GLY A 17 22.14 -10.83 7.47
N LEU A 18 22.46 -9.72 6.80
CA LEU A 18 21.96 -9.37 5.47
C LEU A 18 21.94 -10.57 4.50
N GLY A 19 22.87 -11.52 4.65
CA GLY A 19 22.96 -12.74 3.86
C GLY A 19 21.74 -13.69 3.93
N GLY A 20 21.00 -13.72 5.04
CA GLY A 20 19.79 -14.55 5.18
C GLY A 20 18.56 -13.95 4.48
N LEU A 21 18.58 -12.64 4.19
CA LEU A 21 17.53 -11.94 3.46
C LEU A 21 17.72 -12.02 1.94
N LEU A 22 18.94 -12.32 1.47
CA LEU A 22 19.29 -12.44 0.05
C LEU A 22 18.34 -13.37 -0.73
N PRO A 23 18.05 -14.62 -0.31
CA PRO A 23 17.16 -15.48 -1.09
C PRO A 23 15.73 -14.93 -1.18
N ALA A 24 15.23 -14.30 -0.12
CA ALA A 24 13.91 -13.66 -0.11
C ALA A 24 13.85 -12.43 -1.04
N LEU A 25 14.88 -11.58 -1.01
CA LEU A 25 14.98 -10.40 -1.87
C LEU A 25 15.15 -10.78 -3.34
N ILE A 26 15.93 -11.82 -3.66
CA ILE A 26 16.07 -12.33 -5.02
C ILE A 26 14.73 -12.86 -5.53
N LEU A 27 13.98 -13.60 -4.71
CA LEU A 27 12.70 -14.15 -5.12
C LEU A 27 11.67 -13.04 -5.37
N ILE A 28 11.53 -12.08 -4.44
CA ILE A 28 10.63 -10.92 -4.60
C ILE A 28 11.05 -10.10 -5.81
N GLY A 29 12.35 -9.81 -5.95
CA GLY A 29 12.91 -9.07 -7.06
C GLY A 29 12.61 -9.76 -8.39
N LEU A 30 12.91 -11.05 -8.51
CA LEU A 30 12.64 -11.82 -9.73
C LEU A 30 11.14 -11.81 -10.07
N PHE A 31 10.28 -12.12 -9.11
CA PHE A 31 8.86 -12.28 -9.35
C PHE A 31 8.12 -10.96 -9.59
N PHE A 32 8.69 -9.83 -9.16
CA PHE A 32 8.16 -8.49 -9.41
C PHE A 32 8.78 -7.82 -10.64
N VAL A 33 10.10 -7.89 -10.77
CA VAL A 33 10.85 -7.23 -11.85
C VAL A 33 10.58 -7.90 -13.19
N VAL A 34 10.52 -9.23 -13.26
CA VAL A 34 10.24 -9.95 -14.53
C VAL A 34 8.90 -9.54 -15.15
N PRO A 35 7.74 -9.57 -14.45
CA PRO A 35 6.49 -9.15 -15.06
C PRO A 35 6.46 -7.65 -15.36
N VAL A 36 7.07 -6.80 -14.55
CA VAL A 36 7.18 -5.36 -14.85
C VAL A 36 7.97 -5.12 -16.12
N LEU A 37 9.13 -5.77 -16.27
CA LEU A 37 9.93 -5.70 -17.49
C LEU A 37 9.17 -6.26 -18.70
N ALA A 38 8.47 -7.39 -18.54
CA ALA A 38 7.64 -7.96 -19.60
C ALA A 38 6.54 -6.99 -20.04
N LEU A 39 5.89 -6.30 -19.09
CA LEU A 39 4.89 -5.26 -19.37
C LEU A 39 5.49 -4.03 -20.05
N LEU A 40 6.68 -3.58 -19.63
CA LEU A 40 7.37 -2.44 -20.23
C LEU A 40 7.84 -2.75 -21.65
N LEU A 41 8.39 -3.95 -21.88
CA LEU A 41 8.76 -4.42 -23.22
C LEU A 41 7.52 -4.48 -24.11
N ARG A 42 6.43 -5.08 -23.61
CA ARG A 42 5.16 -5.16 -24.32
C ARG A 42 4.57 -3.78 -24.65
N SER A 43 4.71 -2.80 -23.75
CA SER A 43 4.26 -1.42 -23.94
C SER A 43 4.95 -0.71 -25.11
N ILE A 44 6.13 -1.19 -25.53
CA ILE A 44 6.91 -0.60 -26.63
C ILE A 44 6.73 -1.42 -27.92
N THR A 45 6.48 -2.73 -27.83
CA THR A 45 6.49 -3.64 -28.99
C THR A 45 5.12 -3.93 -29.61
N GLU A 46 4.01 -3.79 -28.88
CA GLU A 46 2.65 -4.03 -29.39
C GLU A 46 1.84 -2.72 -29.47
N PRO A 47 1.11 -2.40 -30.57
CA PRO A 47 0.91 -3.17 -31.81
C PRO A 47 1.96 -2.91 -32.91
N ALA A 48 2.78 -1.87 -32.78
CA ALA A 48 3.91 -1.57 -33.64
C ALA A 48 5.07 -1.06 -32.78
N ALA A 49 6.32 -1.45 -33.11
CA ALA A 49 7.48 -1.04 -32.34
C ALA A 49 7.68 0.48 -32.40
N GLY A 50 7.57 1.17 -31.26
CA GLY A 50 7.94 2.58 -31.12
C GLY A 50 7.24 3.35 -30.00
N LEU A 51 7.46 4.66 -29.96
CA LEU A 51 6.94 5.57 -28.93
C LEU A 51 5.54 6.11 -29.22
N GLN A 52 4.89 5.62 -30.29
CA GLN A 52 3.56 6.05 -30.72
C GLN A 52 2.49 5.75 -29.68
N ASN A 53 2.65 4.68 -28.89
CA ASN A 53 1.79 4.36 -27.75
C ASN A 53 1.80 5.47 -26.69
N TYR A 54 2.97 6.07 -26.43
CA TYR A 54 3.09 7.21 -25.52
C TYR A 54 2.59 8.52 -26.14
N ALA A 55 2.73 8.69 -27.45
CA ALA A 55 2.17 9.84 -28.17
C ALA A 55 0.63 9.82 -28.19
N ALA A 56 0.00 8.64 -28.31
CA ALA A 56 -1.45 8.50 -28.20
C ALA A 56 -1.95 8.75 -26.76
N LEU A 57 -1.20 8.32 -25.75
CA LEU A 57 -1.51 8.58 -24.33
C LEU A 57 -1.50 10.08 -23.99
N LEU A 58 -0.61 10.87 -24.62
CA LEU A 58 -0.52 12.32 -24.42
C LEU A 58 -1.39 13.12 -25.41
N GLY A 59 -1.68 12.58 -26.59
CA GLY A 59 -2.43 13.24 -27.65
C GLY A 59 -3.94 13.05 -27.56
N ASP A 60 -4.42 11.95 -26.98
CA ASP A 60 -5.84 11.69 -26.83
C ASP A 60 -6.34 12.33 -25.51
N GLY A 61 -7.06 13.44 -25.65
CA GLY A 61 -7.48 14.30 -24.53
C GLY A 61 -8.29 13.57 -23.44
N THR A 62 -8.83 12.40 -23.75
CA THR A 62 -9.53 11.54 -22.79
C THR A 62 -8.59 10.96 -21.74
N TYR A 63 -7.44 10.39 -22.14
CA TYR A 63 -6.48 9.80 -21.18
C TYR A 63 -5.82 10.88 -20.32
N ALA A 64 -5.44 12.01 -20.93
CA ALA A 64 -4.90 13.15 -20.21
C ALA A 64 -5.91 13.72 -19.19
N ARG A 65 -7.20 13.78 -19.55
CA ARG A 65 -8.26 14.23 -18.63
C ARG A 65 -8.48 13.26 -17.48
N VAL A 66 -8.46 11.95 -17.74
CA VAL A 66 -8.55 10.95 -16.66
C VAL A 66 -7.36 11.07 -15.71
N PHE A 67 -6.15 11.22 -16.24
CA PHE A 67 -4.94 11.42 -15.44
C PHE A 67 -5.02 12.69 -14.59
N PHE A 68 -5.47 13.81 -15.16
CA PHE A 68 -5.64 15.05 -14.40
C PHE A 68 -6.76 14.93 -13.35
N ASN A 69 -7.86 14.24 -13.67
CA ASN A 69 -8.93 14.01 -12.71
C ASN A 69 -8.48 13.15 -11.54
N THR A 70 -7.73 12.07 -11.77
CA THR A 70 -7.22 11.23 -10.67
C THR A 70 -6.25 12.01 -9.78
N PHE A 71 -5.38 12.82 -10.39
CA PHE A 71 -4.47 13.69 -9.65
C PHE A 71 -5.23 14.74 -8.83
N LEU A 72 -6.21 15.40 -9.43
CA LEU A 72 -7.05 16.40 -8.75
C LEU A 72 -7.82 15.76 -7.59
N VAL A 73 -8.46 14.61 -7.81
CA VAL A 73 -9.19 13.88 -6.77
C VAL A 73 -8.24 13.48 -5.63
N ALA A 74 -7.09 12.89 -5.94
CA ALA A 74 -6.10 12.51 -4.93
C ALA A 74 -5.64 13.74 -4.14
N PHE A 75 -5.34 14.85 -4.82
CA PHE A 75 -4.89 16.09 -4.20
C PHE A 75 -5.95 16.70 -3.28
N VAL A 76 -7.19 16.81 -3.74
CA VAL A 76 -8.32 17.30 -2.94
C VAL A 76 -8.53 16.40 -1.73
N VAL A 77 -8.51 15.07 -1.91
CA VAL A 77 -8.62 14.11 -0.81
C VAL A 77 -7.48 14.30 0.19
N THR A 78 -6.22 14.42 -0.26
CA THR A 78 -5.08 14.68 0.63
C THR A 78 -5.27 15.95 1.46
N ILE A 79 -5.68 17.06 0.84
CA ILE A 79 -5.94 18.32 1.57
C ILE A 79 -7.04 18.14 2.60
N VAL A 80 -8.19 17.58 2.20
CA VAL A 80 -9.32 17.36 3.11
C VAL A 80 -8.92 16.43 4.26
N THR A 81 -8.20 15.34 3.97
CA THR A 81 -7.69 14.43 4.99
C THR A 81 -6.75 15.13 5.94
N VAL A 82 -5.81 15.95 5.46
CA VAL A 82 -4.91 16.72 6.35
C VAL A 82 -5.71 17.69 7.21
N LEU A 83 -6.64 18.44 6.63
CA LEU A 83 -7.45 19.42 7.36
C LEU A 83 -8.32 18.78 8.45
N VAL A 84 -8.81 17.55 8.24
CA VAL A 84 -9.64 16.83 9.21
C VAL A 84 -8.80 15.99 10.18
N ALA A 85 -7.76 15.31 9.71
CA ALA A 85 -6.93 14.44 10.53
C ALA A 85 -5.99 15.24 11.44
N PHE A 86 -5.52 16.41 11.03
CA PHE A 86 -4.66 17.27 11.85
C PHE A 86 -5.30 17.70 13.17
N PRO A 87 -6.53 18.24 13.21
CA PRO A 87 -7.18 18.57 14.48
C PRO A 87 -7.47 17.32 15.32
N VAL A 88 -7.79 16.19 14.69
CA VAL A 88 -7.99 14.92 15.41
C VAL A 88 -6.68 14.45 16.07
N ALA A 89 -5.57 14.51 15.35
CA ALA A 89 -4.25 14.16 15.87
C ALA A 89 -3.82 15.11 17.01
N TRP A 90 -4.12 16.41 16.87
CA TRP A 90 -3.88 17.39 17.93
C TRP A 90 -4.70 17.06 19.19
N MET A 91 -6.00 16.77 19.04
CA MET A 91 -6.86 16.38 20.16
C MET A 91 -6.35 15.11 20.85
N LEU A 92 -5.88 14.13 20.07
CA LEU A 92 -5.28 12.91 20.60
C LEU A 92 -4.00 13.17 21.40
N ALA A 93 -3.20 14.18 21.01
CA ALA A 93 -1.95 14.52 21.72
C ALA A 93 -2.19 15.15 23.10
N ILE A 94 -3.35 15.77 23.33
CA ILE A 94 -3.69 16.48 24.59
C ILE A 94 -4.64 15.66 25.49
N MET A 95 -5.28 14.62 24.96
CA MET A 95 -6.25 13.80 25.69
C MET A 95 -5.58 12.72 26.57
N PRO A 96 -6.20 12.29 27.68
CA PRO A 96 -5.72 11.15 28.47
C PRO A 96 -5.57 9.86 27.66
N PRO A 97 -4.54 9.04 27.95
CA PRO A 97 -4.11 7.91 27.11
C PRO A 97 -5.18 6.82 26.89
N GLY A 98 -6.12 6.66 27.83
CA GLY A 98 -7.21 5.68 27.69
C GLY A 98 -8.17 5.99 26.55
N LEU A 99 -8.63 7.25 26.43
CA LEU A 99 -9.55 7.67 25.38
C LEU A 99 -8.86 7.73 24.01
N ALA A 100 -7.59 8.16 23.98
CA ALA A 100 -6.80 8.20 22.75
C ALA A 100 -6.62 6.81 22.12
N SER A 101 -6.36 5.79 22.95
CA SER A 101 -6.18 4.41 22.49
C SER A 101 -7.46 3.81 21.91
N ILE A 102 -8.62 4.08 22.51
CA ILE A 102 -9.93 3.65 21.99
C ILE A 102 -10.22 4.29 20.64
N LEU A 103 -10.02 5.62 20.53
CA LEU A 103 -10.30 6.36 19.30
C LEU A 103 -9.39 5.89 18.15
N PHE A 104 -8.10 5.67 18.43
CA PHE A 104 -7.16 5.10 17.47
C PHE A 104 -7.57 3.68 17.04
N GLY A 105 -8.00 2.84 17.99
CA GLY A 105 -8.52 1.50 17.71
C GLY A 105 -9.72 1.51 16.76
N ILE A 106 -10.68 2.43 16.96
CA ILE A 106 -11.85 2.58 16.07
C ILE A 106 -11.42 3.00 14.66
N ILE A 107 -10.45 3.91 14.52
CA ILE A 107 -9.92 4.34 13.22
C ILE A 107 -9.29 3.16 12.48
N VAL A 108 -8.46 2.36 13.16
CA VAL A 108 -7.81 1.18 12.57
C VAL A 108 -8.83 0.09 12.24
N LEU A 109 -9.84 -0.13 13.09
CA LEU A 109 -10.95 -1.05 12.81
C LEU A 109 -11.76 -0.61 11.58
N SER A 110 -11.99 0.71 11.41
CA SER A 110 -12.63 1.25 10.22
C SER A 110 -11.75 1.07 8.98
N MET A 111 -10.44 1.21 9.10
CA MET A 111 -9.51 0.91 8.00
C MET A 111 -9.56 -0.57 7.62
N TRP A 112 -9.78 -1.47 8.58
CA TRP A 112 -10.06 -2.88 8.36
C TRP A 112 -11.42 -3.14 7.70
N THR A 113 -12.36 -2.19 7.77
CA THR A 113 -13.64 -2.27 7.08
C THR A 113 -13.43 -1.91 5.61
N ASN A 114 -13.13 -2.96 4.83
CA ASN A 114 -12.76 -2.96 3.43
C ASN A 114 -13.51 -1.90 2.59
N LEU A 115 -12.75 -1.06 1.87
CA LEU A 115 -13.26 -0.02 0.95
C LEU A 115 -14.31 -0.60 -0.02
N LEU A 116 -14.15 -1.87 -0.38
CA LEU A 116 -15.06 -2.63 -1.23
C LEU A 116 -16.51 -2.61 -0.74
N THR A 117 -16.80 -2.82 0.56
CA THR A 117 -18.18 -2.85 1.07
C THR A 117 -18.90 -1.52 0.84
N ARG A 118 -18.16 -0.41 0.94
CA ARG A 118 -18.69 0.92 0.66
C ARG A 118 -18.93 1.08 -0.85
N THR A 119 -17.97 0.73 -1.69
CA THR A 119 -18.14 0.83 -3.15
C THR A 119 -19.31 -0.05 -3.64
N TYR A 120 -19.49 -1.24 -3.07
CA TYR A 120 -20.62 -2.13 -3.40
C TYR A 120 -21.96 -1.64 -2.86
N ALA A 121 -22.02 -1.07 -1.64
CA ALA A 121 -23.27 -0.54 -1.10
C ALA A 121 -23.86 0.59 -1.95
N TRP A 122 -23.00 1.46 -2.50
CA TRP A 122 -23.44 2.52 -3.40
C TRP A 122 -23.84 1.99 -4.78
N MET A 123 -23.17 0.95 -5.29
CA MET A 123 -23.59 0.24 -6.51
C MET A 123 -24.92 -0.50 -6.37
N VAL A 124 -25.35 -0.86 -5.16
CA VAL A 124 -26.65 -1.51 -4.91
C VAL A 124 -27.77 -0.48 -4.71
N LEU A 125 -27.44 0.71 -4.21
CA LEU A 125 -28.38 1.83 -4.05
C LEU A 125 -28.65 2.60 -5.35
N LEU A 126 -27.70 2.57 -6.29
CA LEU A 126 -27.82 3.09 -7.67
C LEU A 126 -28.37 2.01 -8.61
#